data_AF-A0A2G2CIR5-F1
#
_entry.id   AF-A0A2G2CIR5-F1
#
_cell.length_a   1.000
_cell.length_b   1.000
_cell.length_c   1.000
_cell.angle_alpha   90.00
_cell.angle_beta   90.00
_cell.angle_gamma   90.00
#
_symmetry.space_group_name_H-M   'P 1'
#
loop_
_entity.id
_entity.type
_entity.pdbx_description
1 polymer ?
#
loop_
_entity_poly.entity_id
_entity_poly.type
_entity_poly.pdbx_seq_one_letter_code
_entity_poly.pdbx_strand_id
1 'polypeptide(L)' 'MNHYGGMHFIWWIIWFFFLAWIFFIPTDIPYQKTKKDSPLDILKKRFAKGELSKEEFEESKKILKSEN' A
#
# COMPACT_ATOMS: atom_id res chain seq x y z
N MET A 1 21.20 -33.32 35.31
CA MET A 1 19.83 -32.80 35.54
C MET A 1 19.55 -31.68 34.54
N ASN A 2 18.91 -32.04 33.43
CA ASN A 2 17.85 -31.31 32.72
C ASN A 2 18.11 -29.85 32.29
N HIS A 3 18.75 -29.71 31.12
CA HIS A 3 18.99 -28.51 30.29
C HIS A 3 17.73 -27.89 29.63
N TYR A 4 16.54 -28.03 30.23
CA TYR A 4 15.26 -27.68 29.57
C TYR A 4 14.94 -26.17 29.56
N GLY A 5 15.74 -25.34 30.24
CA GLY A 5 15.54 -23.89 30.28
C GLY A 5 16.09 -23.15 29.06
N GLY A 6 17.23 -23.57 28.50
CA GLY A 6 17.92 -22.82 27.44
C GLY A 6 17.22 -22.90 26.09
N MET A 7 16.66 -24.06 25.76
CA MET A 7 16.04 -24.31 24.44
C MET A 7 14.72 -23.54 24.24
N HIS A 8 13.99 -23.27 25.33
CA HIS A 8 12.74 -22.50 25.29
C HIS A 8 12.99 -21.00 25.12
N PHE A 9 14.05 -20.46 25.70
CA PHE A 9 14.44 -19.06 25.52
C PHE A 9 14.86 -18.75 24.07
N ILE A 10 15.61 -19.67 23.46
CA ILE A 10 16.01 -19.57 22.05
C ILE A 10 14.78 -19.55 21.13
N TRP A 11 13.78 -20.37 21.42
CA TRP A 11 12.52 -20.39 20.68
C TRP A 11 11.77 -19.05 20.76
N TRP A 12 11.74 -18.42 21.94
CA TRP A 12 11.15 -17.09 22.13
C TRP A 12 11.89 -15.98 21.39
N ILE A 13 13.23 -16.03 21.35
CA ILE A 13 14.05 -15.06 20.62
C ILE A 13 13.76 -15.12 19.12
N ILE A 14 13.67 -16.33 18.54
CA ILE A 14 13.32 -16.52 17.13
C ILE A 14 11.92 -15.93 16.85
N TRP A 15 10.95 -16.20 17.73
CA TRP A 15 9.58 -15.69 17.59
C TRP A 15 9.52 -14.15 17.63
N PHE A 16 10.25 -13.53 18.55
CA PHE A 16 10.38 -12.07 18.62
C PHE A 16 11.04 -11.47 17.37
N PHE A 17 12.05 -12.15 16.83
CA PHE A 17 12.72 -11.71 15.60
C PHE A 17 11.77 -11.72 14.41
N PHE A 18 10.97 -12.78 14.24
CA PHE A 18 9.93 -12.84 13.21
C PHE A 18 8.87 -11.74 13.38
N LEU A 19 8.45 -11.48 14.62
CA LEU A 19 7.46 -10.43 14.89
C LEU A 19 8.01 -9.03 14.54
N ALA A 20 9.26 -8.75 14.91
CA ALA A 20 9.94 -7.51 14.54
C ALA A 20 10.18 -7.43 13.02
N TRP A 21 10.50 -8.55 12.38
CA TRP A 21 10.67 -8.64 10.92
C TRP A 21 9.40 -8.22 10.19
N ILE A 22 8.22 -8.64 10.65
CA ILE A 22 6.93 -8.25 10.05
C ILE A 22 6.73 -6.73 10.04
N PHE A 23 7.21 -6.01 11.06
CA PHE A 23 7.17 -4.53 11.09
C PHE A 23 8.20 -3.88 10.16
N PHE A 24 9.34 -4.55 9.95
CA PHE A 24 10.40 -4.07 9.07
C PHE A 24 10.21 -4.43 7.61
N ILE A 25 9.27 -5.32 7.27
CA ILE A 25 8.82 -5.47 5.88
C ILE A 25 8.27 -4.09 5.49
N PRO A 26 8.90 -3.37 4.52
CA PRO A 26 8.26 -2.24 3.90
C PRO A 26 7.06 -2.85 3.21
N THR A 27 5.94 -2.79 3.90
CA THR A 27 4.67 -3.03 3.27
C THR A 27 4.51 -1.81 2.36
N ASP A 28 5.11 -1.88 1.17
CA ASP A 28 4.41 -1.46 -0.03
C ASP A 28 3.08 -2.20 0.07
N ILE A 29 2.13 -1.57 0.76
CA ILE A 29 0.75 -1.96 0.81
C ILE A 29 0.21 -1.40 -0.51
N PRO A 30 0.23 -2.14 -1.65
CA PRO A 30 -0.49 -1.67 -2.83
C PRO A 30 -1.99 -1.56 -2.52
N TYR A 31 -2.43 -2.15 -1.40
CA TYR A 31 -3.78 -2.09 -0.89
C TYR A 31 -4.25 -0.67 -0.50
N GLN A 32 -3.36 0.31 -0.33
CA GLN A 32 -3.79 1.72 -0.23
C GLN A 32 -4.18 2.35 -1.57
N LYS A 33 -4.04 1.65 -2.71
CA LYS A 33 -4.70 2.04 -3.97
C LYS A 33 -6.20 1.71 -4.01
N THR A 34 -6.77 1.20 -2.91
CA THR A 34 -8.20 0.89 -2.80
C THR A 34 -8.99 1.93 -2.00
N LYS A 35 -8.36 3.05 -1.60
CA LYS A 35 -9.11 4.20 -1.08
C LYS A 35 -9.85 4.85 -2.23
N LYS A 36 -10.98 4.22 -2.62
CA LYS A 36 -11.99 4.69 -3.57
C LYS A 36 -11.33 5.38 -4.76
N ASP A 37 -11.03 4.64 -5.84
CA ASP A 37 -10.65 5.25 -7.12
C ASP A 37 -11.62 6.41 -7.39
N SER A 38 -11.20 7.63 -7.03
CA SER A 38 -11.99 8.81 -7.26
C SER A 38 -12.10 8.89 -8.78
N PRO A 39 -13.18 9.44 -9.34
CA PRO A 39 -13.24 9.74 -10.76
C PRO A 39 -11.94 10.41 -11.27
N LEU A 40 -11.26 11.18 -10.41
CA LEU A 40 -9.94 11.76 -10.66
C LEU A 40 -8.78 10.75 -10.77
N ASP A 41 -8.76 9.66 -9.99
CA ASP A 41 -7.72 8.63 -10.07
C ASP A 41 -7.87 7.77 -11.33
N ILE A 42 -9.11 7.46 -11.73
CA ILE A 42 -9.39 6.79 -13.01
C ILE A 42 -8.91 7.66 -14.17
N LEU A 43 -9.19 8.97 -14.11
CA LEU A 43 -8.77 9.94 -15.11
C LEU A 43 -7.24 10.03 -15.21
N LYS A 44 -6.53 10.13 -14.06
CA LYS A 44 -5.06 10.12 -14.01
C LYS A 44 -4.47 8.83 -14.58
N LYS A 45 -5.08 7.69 -14.30
CA LYS A 45 -4.62 6.39 -14.80
C LYS A 45 -4.72 6.29 -16.32
N ARG A 46 -5.80 6.83 -16.92
CA ARG A 46 -5.98 6.89 -18.39
C ARG A 46 -5.02 7.88 -19.05
N PHE A 47 -4.81 9.04 -18.42
CA PHE A 47 -3.80 10.01 -18.87
C PHE A 47 -2.37 9.42 -18.84
N ALA A 48 -2.01 8.71 -17.76
CA ALA A 48 -0.71 8.05 -17.64
C ALA A 48 -0.50 6.92 -18.67
N LYS A 49 -1.58 6.32 -19.17
CA LYS A 49 -1.55 5.34 -20.27
C LYS A 49 -1.44 5.99 -21.65
N GLY A 50 -1.57 7.32 -21.76
CA GLY A 50 -1.61 8.03 -23.03
C GLY A 50 -2.94 7.89 -23.79
N GLU A 51 -3.99 7.39 -23.12
CA GLU A 51 -5.34 7.25 -23.69
C GLU A 51 -6.12 8.57 -23.70
N LEU A 52 -5.60 9.61 -23.02
CA LEU A 52 -6.21 10.93 -22.92
C LEU A 52 -5.18 12.01 -23.30
N SER A 53 -5.63 13.02 -24.03
CA SER A 53 -4.83 14.23 -24.24
C SER A 53 -4.78 15.09 -22.96
N LYS A 54 -3.80 15.99 -22.88
CA LYS A 54 -3.69 16.94 -21.76
C LYS A 54 -4.92 17.86 -21.64
N GLU A 55 -5.56 18.17 -22.77
CA GLU A 55 -6.72 19.05 -22.83
C GLU A 55 -7.96 18.35 -22.25
N GLU A 56 -8.22 17.13 -22.69
CA GLU A 56 -9.33 16.29 -22.20
C GLU A 56 -9.19 15.99 -20.70
N PHE A 57 -7.95 15.84 -20.22
CA PHE A 57 -7.67 15.62 -18.81
C PHE A 57 -8.01 16.85 -17.96
N GLU A 58 -7.62 18.05 -18.39
CA GLU A 58 -7.89 19.28 -17.65
C GLU A 58 -9.39 19.64 -17.67
N GLU A 59 -10.11 19.37 -18.76
CA GLU A 59 -11.55 19.57 -18.84
C GLU A 59 -12.30 18.62 -17.89
N SER A 60 -11.99 17.32 -17.95
CA SER A 60 -12.62 16.31 -17.09
C SER A 60 -12.33 16.56 -15.60
N LYS A 61 -11.12 17.01 -15.27
CA LYS A 61 -10.72 17.38 -13.90
C LYS A 61 -11.51 18.59 -13.37
N LYS A 62 -11.82 19.57 -14.23
CA LYS A 62 -12.64 20.74 -13.86
C LYS A 62 -14.09 20.35 -13.59
N ILE A 63 -14.67 19.51 -14.44
CA ILE A 63 -16.05 19.00 -14.29
C ILE A 63 -16.18 18.25 -12.96
N LEU A 64 -15.28 17.31 -12.69
CA LEU A 64 -15.27 16.50 -11.46
C LEU A 64 -15.05 17.31 -10.18
N LYS A 65 -14.38 18.46 -10.27
CA LYS A 65 -14.18 19.38 -9.13
C LYS A 65 -15.41 20.25 -8.86
N SER A 66 -16.27 20.45 -9.86
CA SER A 66 -17.48 21.28 -9.75
C SER A 66 -18.70 20.50 -9.26
N GLU A 67 -18.68 19.17 -9.32
CA GLU A 67 -19.81 18.29 -8.99
C GLU A 67 -19.76 17.74 -7.56
N ASN A 68 -18.91 18.31 -6.68
CA ASN A 68 -18.66 17.84 -5.31
C ASN A 68 -18.82 18.97 -4.29
#